data_AF-A0A1G8UN08-F1
#
_entry.id   AF-A0A1G8UN08-F1
#
_cell.length_a   1.000
_cell.length_b   1.000
_cell.length_c   1.000
_cell.angle_alpha   90.00
_cell.angle_beta   90.00
_cell.angle_gamma   90.00
#
_symmetry.space_group_name_H-M   'P 1'
#
loop_
_entity.id
_entity.type
_entity.pdbx_description
1 polymer ?
#
loop_
_entity_poly.entity_id
_entity_poly.type
_entity_poly.pdbx_seq_one_letter_code
_entity_poly.pdbx_strand_id
1 'polypeptide(L)'
;MARRSTVHDPRIADGPGLSATLDAADFDTPPPRRPRRGGWSGGGGRWLVWTGRIILWALIAVILVNGVRAPFERFTQQESASPAGVTPANKGFPAEQGMSFAAQFAGVYLNFNPDDAASRSRKLAAFLAEGMDPQMGWDGFGRYAAVAIQPYDIEVADAHNAVVSVAFQSGPRRLMLSVPLYSSGGEAGRRFVVAGRPAILPAPAPAQLPQVAEPETDDATAAELKPQLEGFFKDYADGDTAGLQRYVAAGKSLPSFAGAFTFSQLKEVVVPVGGATREIQAVVVWAVPNGDVPATPSATDPAAVGGTLEQVYRLTVEKQGDKWFVADIRGGGRVLG
;
A
#
# COMPACT_ATOMS: atom_id res chain seq x y z
N MET A 1 -15.98 38.16 62.39
CA MET A 1 -14.89 37.30 62.90
C MET A 1 -13.84 37.21 61.78
N ALA A 2 -12.78 38.05 61.71
CA ALA A 2 -11.48 37.99 62.43
C ALA A 2 -10.85 36.57 62.36
N ARG A 3 -9.65 36.28 61.84
CA ARG A 3 -8.32 36.96 61.69
C ARG A 3 -7.56 36.34 60.49
N ARG A 4 -6.84 37.05 59.60
CA ARG A 4 -5.46 37.64 59.62
C ARG A 4 -4.27 36.66 59.74
N SER A 5 -3.38 36.67 58.73
CA SER A 5 -1.92 36.38 58.78
C SER A 5 -1.24 36.92 57.49
N THR A 6 -0.59 38.10 57.53
CA THR A 6 0.89 38.39 57.50
C THR A 6 1.59 37.99 56.18
N VAL A 7 1.88 38.89 55.23
CA VAL A 7 2.96 39.93 55.12
C VAL A 7 4.39 39.40 55.26
N HIS A 8 5.11 39.35 54.12
CA HIS A 8 6.52 39.74 54.01
C HIS A 8 6.81 40.26 52.59
N ASP A 9 7.38 41.45 52.53
CA ASP A 9 7.95 42.21 51.40
C ASP A 9 9.30 42.72 51.98
N PRO A 10 10.39 43.06 51.23
CA PRO A 10 10.30 44.12 50.22
C PRO A 10 11.39 44.21 49.11
N ARG A 11 11.25 45.25 48.27
CA ARG A 11 12.30 46.06 47.56
C ARG A 11 12.83 45.51 46.22
N ILE A 12 12.98 46.27 45.12
CA ILE A 12 12.99 47.73 44.85
C ILE A 12 12.59 47.95 43.37
N ALA A 13 11.95 49.09 43.13
CA ALA A 13 11.48 49.63 41.85
C ALA A 13 12.47 50.63 41.21
N ASP A 14 12.09 51.11 40.02
CA ASP A 14 12.51 52.34 39.30
C ASP A 14 13.90 52.29 38.63
N GLY A 15 14.13 52.74 37.39
CA GLY A 15 13.38 53.56 36.44
C GLY A 15 14.36 54.03 35.33
N PRO A 16 13.90 54.75 34.28
CA PRO A 16 14.56 54.85 32.96
C PRO A 16 15.44 56.10 32.76
N GLY A 17 16.29 56.11 31.72
CA GLY A 17 17.08 57.29 31.32
C GLY A 17 17.87 57.13 30.02
N LEU A 18 17.64 58.07 29.09
CA LEU A 18 18.15 58.21 27.72
C LEU A 18 19.58 58.79 27.66
N SER A 19 20.36 58.45 26.62
CA SER A 19 21.09 59.44 25.79
C SER A 19 21.87 58.79 24.63
N ALA A 20 21.77 59.43 23.48
CA ALA A 20 22.33 59.09 22.17
C ALA A 20 23.75 59.65 21.95
N THR A 21 24.47 59.15 20.94
CA THR A 21 25.18 59.96 19.91
C THR A 21 25.74 59.11 18.76
N LEU A 22 25.72 59.68 17.56
CA LEU A 22 26.14 59.18 16.24
C LEU A 22 27.51 59.77 15.81
N ASP A 23 28.04 59.21 14.71
CA ASP A 23 29.08 59.72 13.78
C ASP A 23 30.57 59.64 14.15
N ALA A 24 31.55 59.57 13.24
CA ALA A 24 31.71 59.13 11.83
C ALA A 24 33.20 59.36 11.45
N ALA A 25 33.80 58.45 10.65
CA ALA A 25 34.99 58.61 9.77
C ALA A 25 36.35 59.06 10.42
N ASP A 26 37.59 58.83 9.94
CA ASP A 26 38.18 58.48 8.64
C ASP A 26 39.73 58.27 8.79
N PHE A 27 40.39 57.77 7.73
CA PHE A 27 41.83 57.86 7.33
C PHE A 27 42.94 56.84 7.77
N ASP A 28 43.35 56.00 6.80
CA ASP A 28 44.71 55.83 6.16
C ASP A 28 46.00 56.12 6.97
N THR A 29 47.01 55.23 7.15
CA THR A 29 48.06 54.78 6.20
C THR A 29 49.09 53.77 6.86
N PRO A 30 49.90 52.97 6.11
CA PRO A 30 50.85 51.91 6.58
C PRO A 30 52.36 52.29 6.43
N PRO A 31 53.43 51.42 6.45
CA PRO A 31 53.86 50.16 7.17
C PRO A 31 55.26 50.33 7.90
N PRO A 32 55.96 49.32 8.53
CA PRO A 32 56.83 48.33 7.83
C PRO A 32 57.15 46.94 8.53
N ARG A 33 57.39 45.92 7.67
CA ARG A 33 58.34 44.75 7.70
C ARG A 33 58.67 43.92 8.98
N ARG A 34 58.14 42.67 9.00
CA ARG A 34 58.72 41.29 9.25
C ARG A 34 59.93 41.08 10.21
N PRO A 35 60.01 39.97 11.01
CA PRO A 35 60.00 38.59 10.47
C PRO A 35 59.31 37.47 11.29
N ARG A 36 59.33 36.28 10.67
CA ARG A 36 58.65 35.00 10.93
C ARG A 36 59.02 34.32 12.26
N ARG A 37 58.04 33.63 12.88
CA ARG A 37 58.14 32.19 13.24
C ARG A 37 56.81 31.61 13.74
N GLY A 38 56.50 30.40 13.27
CA GLY A 38 55.70 29.41 13.99
C GLY A 38 54.28 29.18 13.49
N GLY A 39 53.95 27.92 13.18
CA GLY A 39 52.57 27.43 13.21
C GLY A 39 52.09 26.74 11.95
N TRP A 40 52.46 25.48 11.77
CA TRP A 40 51.74 24.56 10.90
C TRP A 40 50.50 24.06 11.66
N SER A 41 49.30 24.15 11.08
CA SER A 41 48.17 23.19 11.15
C SER A 41 46.82 23.88 10.91
N GLY A 42 45.86 23.14 10.34
CA GLY A 42 44.44 23.43 10.55
C GLY A 42 43.58 23.75 9.33
N GLY A 43 43.83 23.15 8.17
CA GLY A 43 42.79 23.01 7.15
C GLY A 43 41.80 21.92 7.57
N GLY A 44 40.56 22.27 7.92
CA GLY A 44 39.56 21.27 8.28
C GLY A 44 38.32 21.82 8.99
N GLY A 45 37.51 22.64 8.32
CA GLY A 45 36.26 23.16 8.92
C GLY A 45 35.11 23.41 7.96
N ARG A 46 35.30 23.18 6.65
CA ARG A 46 34.27 23.45 5.62
C ARG A 46 33.76 22.20 4.91
N TRP A 47 34.35 21.04 5.18
CA TRP A 47 33.96 19.78 4.55
C TRP A 47 32.74 19.12 5.22
N LEU A 48 32.59 19.23 6.54
CA LEU A 48 31.44 18.66 7.26
C LEU A 48 30.09 19.28 6.88
N VAL A 49 30.06 20.58 6.54
CA VAL A 49 28.81 21.24 6.08
C VAL A 49 28.43 20.75 4.68
N TRP A 50 29.41 20.36 3.87
CA TRP A 50 29.18 19.87 2.51
C TRP A 50 28.67 18.44 2.50
N THR A 51 29.25 17.54 3.31
CA THR A 51 28.71 16.17 3.50
C THR A 51 27.35 16.18 4.17
N GLY A 52 27.11 17.04 5.16
CA GLY A 52 25.80 17.16 5.81
C GLY A 52 24.69 17.60 4.86
N ARG A 53 24.97 18.52 3.92
CA ARG A 53 24.00 18.93 2.89
C ARG A 53 23.81 17.86 1.82
N ILE A 54 24.83 17.09 1.47
CA ILE A 54 24.68 15.96 0.54
C ILE A 54 23.79 14.87 1.16
N ILE A 55 23.95 14.58 2.45
CA ILE A 55 23.08 13.62 3.16
C ILE A 55 21.66 14.16 3.28
N LEU A 56 21.48 15.45 3.59
CA LEU A 56 20.16 16.08 3.63
C LEU A 56 19.48 16.09 2.26
N TRP A 57 20.21 16.42 1.19
CA TRP A 57 19.71 16.37 -0.18
C TRP A 57 19.43 14.93 -0.63
N ALA A 58 20.25 13.96 -0.22
CA ALA A 58 20.01 12.54 -0.47
C ALA A 58 18.78 12.04 0.29
N LEU A 59 18.54 12.50 1.52
CA LEU A 59 17.38 12.12 2.33
C LEU A 59 16.09 12.76 1.80
N ILE A 60 16.15 14.03 1.35
CA ILE A 60 15.05 14.69 0.64
C ILE A 60 14.78 14.00 -0.71
N ALA A 61 15.83 13.62 -1.46
CA ALA A 61 15.68 12.87 -2.71
C ALA A 61 15.08 11.48 -2.48
N VAL A 62 15.48 10.77 -1.41
CA VAL A 62 14.91 9.48 -1.03
C VAL A 62 13.45 9.63 -0.60
N ILE A 63 13.06 10.69 0.10
CA ILE A 63 11.65 10.96 0.45
C ILE A 63 10.83 11.33 -0.78
N LEU A 64 11.38 12.09 -1.74
CA LEU A 64 10.70 12.38 -3.01
C LEU A 64 10.58 11.14 -3.91
N VAL A 65 11.56 10.24 -3.89
CA VAL A 65 11.58 9.03 -4.73
C VAL A 65 10.75 7.90 -4.10
N ASN A 66 10.74 7.76 -2.77
CA ASN A 66 9.86 6.80 -2.07
C ASN A 66 8.45 7.32 -1.83
N GLY A 67 8.23 8.64 -1.89
CA GLY A 67 6.88 9.23 -1.86
C GLY A 67 6.11 9.10 -3.19
N VAL A 68 6.79 8.68 -4.26
CA VAL A 68 6.21 8.50 -5.61
C VAL A 68 6.81 7.27 -6.30
N ARG A 69 6.81 6.09 -5.65
CA ARG A 69 7.01 4.79 -6.33
C ARG A 69 6.30 3.64 -5.61
N ALA A 70 5.01 3.49 -5.92
CA ALA A 70 4.37 2.28 -6.44
C ALA A 70 2.89 2.20 -5.99
N PRO A 71 1.94 1.84 -6.88
CA PRO A 71 2.11 1.33 -8.24
C PRO A 71 1.37 2.16 -9.32
N PHE A 72 2.09 2.63 -10.33
CA PHE A 72 1.51 3.04 -11.63
C PHE A 72 1.78 2.01 -12.75
N GLU A 73 2.17 0.77 -12.41
CA GLU A 73 2.50 -0.29 -13.37
C GLU A 73 1.43 -1.40 -13.44
N ARG A 74 0.14 -1.08 -13.26
CA ARG A 74 -0.97 -2.05 -13.46
C ARG A 74 -1.94 -1.71 -14.58
N PHE A 75 -1.61 -0.78 -15.48
CA PHE A 75 -2.48 -0.40 -16.60
C PHE A 75 -2.14 -1.07 -17.95
N THR A 76 -1.21 -2.02 -18.00
CA THR A 76 -0.84 -2.70 -19.27
C THR A 76 -0.88 -4.23 -19.24
N GLN A 77 -1.60 -4.86 -18.31
CA GLN A 77 -1.94 -6.29 -18.45
C GLN A 77 -3.43 -6.46 -18.70
N GLN A 78 -3.71 -6.99 -19.89
CA GLN A 78 -5.01 -7.30 -20.45
C GLN A 78 -5.83 -8.23 -19.56
N GLU A 79 -7.12 -7.89 -19.48
CA GLU A 79 -8.30 -8.72 -19.24
C GLU A 79 -8.14 -9.96 -18.36
N SER A 80 -8.59 -9.81 -17.11
CA SER A 80 -9.24 -10.90 -16.39
C SER A 80 -10.67 -10.47 -16.13
N ALA A 81 -11.62 -11.25 -16.65
CA ALA A 81 -13.05 -11.01 -16.53
C ALA A 81 -13.43 -10.74 -15.06
N SER A 82 -13.99 -9.56 -14.81
CA SER A 82 -14.61 -9.24 -13.53
C SER A 82 -15.79 -10.19 -13.30
N PRO A 83 -16.02 -10.70 -12.07
CA PRO A 83 -17.26 -11.39 -11.76
C PRO A 83 -18.41 -10.42 -12.05
N ALA A 84 -19.48 -10.93 -12.65
CA ALA A 84 -20.62 -10.16 -13.11
C ALA A 84 -21.25 -9.31 -11.98
N GLY A 85 -20.71 -8.11 -11.77
CA GLY A 85 -21.43 -6.99 -11.20
C GLY A 85 -22.47 -6.57 -12.22
N VAL A 86 -23.68 -6.32 -11.74
CA VAL A 86 -24.80 -5.81 -12.53
C VAL A 86 -24.26 -4.68 -13.39
N THR A 87 -24.13 -4.89 -14.70
CA THR A 87 -23.75 -3.82 -15.63
C THR A 87 -24.77 -2.71 -15.40
N PRO A 88 -24.38 -1.53 -14.87
CA PRO A 88 -25.34 -0.45 -14.76
C PRO A 88 -25.89 -0.24 -16.15
N ALA A 89 -27.22 -0.30 -16.28
CA ALA A 89 -27.89 -0.05 -17.55
C ALA A 89 -27.21 1.15 -18.20
N ASN A 90 -26.70 0.99 -19.42
CA ASN A 90 -25.81 1.96 -20.03
C ASN A 90 -26.58 3.26 -20.32
N LYS A 91 -26.71 4.11 -19.29
CA LYS A 91 -27.45 5.37 -19.29
C LYS A 91 -26.65 6.47 -20.00
N GLY A 92 -25.57 6.12 -20.70
CA GLY A 92 -24.69 7.04 -21.42
C GLY A 92 -23.60 7.69 -20.57
N PHE A 93 -23.61 7.49 -19.24
CA PHE A 93 -22.56 8.02 -18.36
C PHE A 93 -21.24 7.27 -18.57
N PRO A 94 -20.11 7.97 -18.71
CA PRO A 94 -18.77 7.39 -18.83
C PRO A 94 -18.27 6.79 -17.50
N ALA A 95 -18.77 5.61 -17.13
CA ALA A 95 -18.55 5.01 -15.81
C ALA A 95 -17.07 4.80 -15.45
N GLU A 96 -16.27 4.21 -16.34
CA GLU A 96 -14.86 3.92 -16.07
C GLU A 96 -14.03 5.19 -15.84
N GLN A 97 -14.22 6.20 -16.68
CA GLN A 97 -13.52 7.48 -16.54
C GLN A 97 -13.98 8.23 -15.29
N GLY A 98 -15.29 8.18 -14.98
CA GLY A 98 -15.83 8.75 -13.74
C GLY A 98 -15.26 8.08 -12.48
N MET A 99 -15.16 6.76 -12.46
CA MET A 99 -14.55 6.00 -11.36
C MET A 99 -13.08 6.38 -11.13
N SER A 100 -12.29 6.48 -12.22
CA SER A 100 -10.89 6.93 -12.14
C SER A 100 -10.78 8.37 -11.64
N PHE A 101 -11.63 9.28 -12.15
CA PHE A 101 -11.68 10.68 -11.71
C PHE A 101 -11.99 10.79 -10.21
N ALA A 102 -12.99 10.05 -9.71
CA ALA A 102 -13.34 10.03 -8.30
C ALA A 102 -12.22 9.49 -7.39
N ALA A 103 -11.50 8.45 -7.83
CA ALA A 103 -10.36 7.92 -7.07
C ALA A 103 -9.21 8.94 -6.95
N GLN A 104 -8.93 9.68 -8.02
CA GLN A 104 -7.93 10.77 -7.99
C GLN A 104 -8.35 11.90 -7.05
N PHE A 105 -9.61 12.34 -7.15
CA PHE A 105 -10.18 13.31 -6.22
C PHE A 105 -10.09 12.83 -4.77
N ALA A 106 -10.47 11.59 -4.49
CA ALA A 106 -10.40 10.99 -3.16
C ALA A 106 -8.98 11.00 -2.58
N GLY A 107 -7.96 10.77 -3.42
CA GLY A 107 -6.55 10.89 -3.06
C GLY A 107 -6.17 12.25 -2.49
N VAL A 108 -6.73 13.33 -3.01
CA VAL A 108 -6.50 14.69 -2.50
C VAL A 108 -7.44 15.04 -1.35
N TYR A 109 -8.72 14.66 -1.45
CA TYR A 109 -9.74 15.00 -0.47
C TYR A 109 -9.47 14.37 0.90
N LEU A 110 -9.07 13.09 0.94
CA LEU A 110 -8.86 12.29 2.15
C LEU A 110 -7.45 12.42 2.76
N ASN A 111 -6.58 13.28 2.21
CA ASN A 111 -5.23 13.49 2.74
C ASN A 111 -5.05 14.98 3.04
N PHE A 112 -5.20 15.34 4.32
CA PHE A 112 -5.12 16.73 4.77
C PHE A 112 -4.26 16.87 6.02
N ASN A 113 -3.50 17.96 6.06
CA ASN A 113 -2.63 18.39 7.14
C ASN A 113 -2.62 19.93 7.14
N PRO A 114 -2.76 20.63 8.28
CA PRO A 114 -2.77 22.10 8.33
C PRO A 114 -1.55 22.74 7.64
N ASP A 115 -0.38 22.09 7.73
CA ASP A 115 0.87 22.57 7.11
C ASP A 115 0.78 22.67 5.57
N ASP A 116 -0.07 21.85 4.94
CA ASP A 116 -0.19 21.73 3.49
C ASP A 116 -1.52 22.27 2.94
N ALA A 117 -2.29 23.02 3.75
CA ALA A 117 -3.66 23.41 3.41
C ALA A 117 -3.78 24.17 2.07
N ALA A 118 -2.83 25.07 1.77
CA ALA A 118 -2.80 25.81 0.52
C ALA A 118 -2.46 24.91 -0.68
N SER A 119 -1.59 23.90 -0.48
CA SER A 119 -1.24 22.91 -1.51
C SER A 119 -2.44 22.03 -1.84
N ARG A 120 -3.14 21.54 -0.82
CA ARG A 120 -4.37 20.76 -0.97
C ARG A 120 -5.44 21.53 -1.75
N SER A 121 -5.70 22.78 -1.39
CA SER A 121 -6.67 23.63 -2.08
C SER A 121 -6.40 23.74 -3.59
N ARG A 122 -5.14 23.99 -3.97
CA ARG A 122 -4.76 24.07 -5.39
C ARG A 122 -4.95 22.74 -6.13
N LYS A 123 -4.67 21.62 -5.47
CA LYS A 123 -4.90 20.29 -6.05
C LYS A 123 -6.38 19.99 -6.21
N LEU A 124 -7.22 20.38 -5.26
CA LEU A 124 -8.67 20.20 -5.33
C LEU A 124 -9.29 21.01 -6.47
N ALA A 125 -8.76 22.20 -6.78
CA ALA A 125 -9.31 23.07 -7.83
C ALA A 125 -9.45 22.39 -9.20
N ALA A 126 -8.63 21.36 -9.52
CA ALA A 126 -8.74 20.60 -10.75
C ALA A 126 -10.00 19.69 -10.84
N PHE A 127 -10.68 19.47 -9.71
CA PHE A 127 -11.83 18.56 -9.60
C PHE A 127 -13.15 19.28 -9.33
N LEU A 128 -13.11 20.53 -8.87
CA LEU A 128 -14.28 21.24 -8.38
C LEU A 128 -14.95 22.06 -9.48
N ALA A 129 -16.28 22.15 -9.40
CA ALA A 129 -17.02 23.15 -10.16
C ALA A 129 -16.68 24.57 -9.66
N GLU A 130 -16.86 25.56 -10.54
CA GLU A 130 -16.64 26.96 -10.19
C GLU A 130 -17.54 27.39 -9.03
N GLY A 131 -17.00 28.18 -8.09
CA GLY A 131 -17.73 28.69 -6.93
C GLY A 131 -17.88 27.71 -5.75
N MET A 132 -17.34 26.49 -5.84
CA MET A 132 -17.31 25.57 -4.71
C MET A 132 -16.28 25.96 -3.65
N ASP A 133 -16.52 25.54 -2.41
CA ASP A 133 -15.57 25.69 -1.30
C ASP A 133 -14.25 24.96 -1.65
N PRO A 134 -13.11 25.68 -1.75
CA PRO A 134 -11.84 25.11 -2.16
C PRO A 134 -11.22 24.16 -1.13
N GLN A 135 -11.76 24.09 0.10
CA GLN A 135 -11.39 23.10 1.11
C GLN A 135 -12.40 21.96 1.25
N MET A 136 -13.52 22.02 0.55
CA MET A 136 -14.58 21.01 0.54
C MET A 136 -15.07 20.63 1.95
N GLY A 137 -15.28 21.63 2.80
CA GLY A 137 -15.82 21.51 4.15
C GLY A 137 -14.79 21.24 5.26
N TRP A 138 -13.49 21.22 4.95
CA TRP A 138 -12.45 21.16 5.97
C TRP A 138 -12.15 22.56 6.53
N ASP A 139 -12.13 22.69 7.85
CA ASP A 139 -11.91 23.94 8.58
C ASP A 139 -10.42 24.33 8.70
N GLY A 140 -9.52 23.50 8.16
CA GLY A 140 -8.08 23.70 8.24
C GLY A 140 -7.42 23.10 9.48
N PHE A 141 -8.17 22.44 10.36
CA PHE A 141 -7.67 21.82 11.59
C PHE A 141 -7.70 20.30 11.55
N GLY A 142 -6.77 19.68 12.29
CA GLY A 142 -6.66 18.23 12.34
C GLY A 142 -6.02 17.63 11.07
N ARG A 143 -5.70 16.34 11.14
CA ARG A 143 -5.03 15.61 10.07
C ARG A 143 -5.78 14.33 9.73
N TYR A 144 -5.75 13.95 8.47
CA TYR A 144 -6.29 12.68 8.00
C TYR A 144 -5.40 12.13 6.89
N ALA A 145 -5.20 10.80 6.93
CA ALA A 145 -4.42 10.09 5.94
C ALA A 145 -5.17 8.84 5.51
N ALA A 146 -5.27 8.65 4.20
CA ALA A 146 -5.92 7.51 3.58
C ALA A 146 -4.97 6.82 2.58
N VAL A 147 -4.98 5.49 2.62
CA VAL A 147 -4.20 4.62 1.73
C VAL A 147 -5.14 3.61 1.06
N ALA A 148 -4.63 2.82 0.11
CA ALA A 148 -5.39 1.80 -0.62
C ALA A 148 -6.72 2.34 -1.21
N ILE A 149 -6.64 3.54 -1.80
CA ILE A 149 -7.78 4.24 -2.39
C ILE A 149 -8.10 3.59 -3.74
N GLN A 150 -9.31 3.04 -3.88
CA GLN A 150 -9.74 2.33 -5.08
C GLN A 150 -11.23 2.58 -5.35
N PRO A 151 -11.65 2.73 -6.62
CA PRO A 151 -13.06 2.69 -6.96
C PRO A 151 -13.71 1.40 -6.46
N TYR A 152 -14.92 1.50 -5.92
CA TYR A 152 -15.68 0.36 -5.41
C TYR A 152 -16.92 0.10 -6.25
N ASP A 153 -17.74 1.12 -6.46
CA ASP A 153 -18.99 1.01 -7.20
C ASP A 153 -19.41 2.37 -7.77
N ILE A 154 -20.38 2.37 -8.69
CA ILE A 154 -20.96 3.59 -9.27
C ILE A 154 -22.47 3.45 -9.46
N GLU A 155 -23.20 4.41 -8.89
CA GLU A 155 -24.63 4.56 -9.11
C GLU A 155 -24.87 5.64 -10.17
N VAL A 156 -25.21 5.21 -11.39
CA VAL A 156 -25.52 6.13 -12.49
C VAL A 156 -26.98 6.56 -12.42
N ALA A 157 -27.21 7.84 -12.16
CA ALA A 157 -28.54 8.42 -12.15
C ALA A 157 -29.04 8.62 -13.60
N ASP A 158 -28.25 9.28 -14.44
CA ASP A 158 -28.52 9.61 -15.84
C ASP A 158 -27.21 9.76 -16.66
N ALA A 159 -27.27 10.28 -17.89
CA ALA A 159 -26.12 10.43 -18.79
C ALA A 159 -25.02 11.37 -18.27
N HIS A 160 -25.36 12.26 -17.33
CA HIS A 160 -24.49 13.30 -16.81
C HIS A 160 -24.20 13.12 -15.32
N ASN A 161 -25.08 12.48 -14.55
CA ASN A 161 -24.96 12.40 -13.10
C ASN A 161 -24.71 10.98 -12.62
N ALA A 162 -23.73 10.83 -11.73
CA ALA A 162 -23.47 9.58 -11.03
C ALA A 162 -22.90 9.84 -9.63
N VAL A 163 -23.05 8.86 -8.74
CA VAL A 163 -22.35 8.85 -7.44
C VAL A 163 -21.36 7.70 -7.45
N VAL A 164 -20.08 8.01 -7.31
CA VAL A 164 -19.03 6.99 -7.23
C VAL A 164 -18.73 6.70 -5.77
N SER A 165 -18.73 5.43 -5.41
CA SER A 165 -18.23 4.92 -4.14
C SER A 165 -16.76 4.55 -4.27
N VAL A 166 -15.91 5.12 -3.42
CA VAL A 166 -14.46 4.85 -3.38
C VAL A 166 -14.10 4.21 -2.04
N ALA A 167 -13.56 2.99 -2.07
CA ALA A 167 -13.06 2.33 -0.87
C ALA A 167 -11.66 2.85 -0.51
N PHE A 168 -11.39 3.00 0.78
CA PHE A 168 -10.07 3.39 1.28
C PHE A 168 -9.81 2.84 2.69
N GLN A 169 -8.55 2.91 3.12
CA GLN A 169 -8.13 2.55 4.47
C GLN A 169 -7.58 3.78 5.20
N SER A 170 -7.97 3.94 6.47
CA SER A 170 -7.36 4.90 7.39
C SER A 170 -7.09 4.21 8.73
N GLY A 171 -5.80 4.08 9.07
CA GLY A 171 -5.37 3.22 10.16
C GLY A 171 -5.91 1.78 9.98
N PRO A 172 -6.56 1.18 10.99
CA PRO A 172 -7.09 -0.17 10.90
C PRO A 172 -8.48 -0.25 10.23
N ARG A 173 -9.08 0.87 9.85
CA ARG A 173 -10.47 0.92 9.38
C ARG A 173 -10.54 0.97 7.86
N ARG A 174 -11.37 0.11 7.27
CA ARG A 174 -11.84 0.24 5.90
C ARG A 174 -13.11 1.08 5.89
N LEU A 175 -13.17 2.08 5.01
CA LEU A 175 -14.29 3.01 4.86
C LEU A 175 -14.60 3.21 3.38
N MET A 176 -15.71 3.87 3.09
CA MET A 176 -16.11 4.31 1.75
C MET A 176 -16.22 5.82 1.71
N LEU A 177 -15.93 6.43 0.56
CA LEU A 177 -16.21 7.82 0.24
C LEU A 177 -17.21 7.84 -0.91
N SER A 178 -18.37 8.44 -0.71
CA SER A 178 -19.33 8.73 -1.77
C SER A 178 -18.96 10.06 -2.43
N VAL A 179 -18.81 10.07 -3.75
CA VAL A 179 -18.37 11.22 -4.55
C VAL A 179 -19.43 11.50 -5.63
N PRO A 180 -20.24 12.56 -5.47
CA PRO A 180 -21.18 12.96 -6.51
C PRO A 180 -20.44 13.60 -7.68
N LEU A 181 -20.66 13.07 -8.89
CA LEU A 181 -20.03 13.51 -10.12
C LEU A 181 -21.04 14.04 -11.12
N TYR A 182 -20.62 15.07 -11.84
CA TYR A 182 -21.26 15.52 -13.07
C TYR A 182 -20.29 15.37 -14.24
N SER A 183 -20.79 14.87 -15.36
CA SER A 183 -20.06 14.74 -16.61
C SER A 183 -20.70 15.59 -17.70
N SER A 184 -19.88 16.32 -18.42
CA SER A 184 -20.28 17.03 -19.65
C SER A 184 -19.28 16.75 -20.75
N GLY A 185 -19.70 16.81 -22.01
CA GLY A 185 -18.79 16.56 -23.11
C GLY A 185 -19.45 16.73 -24.46
N GLY A 186 -18.64 17.13 -25.43
CA GLY A 186 -18.96 17.17 -26.85
C GLY A 186 -17.78 16.58 -27.63
N GLU A 187 -17.56 17.01 -28.86
CA GLU A 187 -16.48 16.48 -29.72
C GLU A 187 -15.07 16.64 -29.14
N ALA A 188 -14.84 17.65 -28.30
CA ALA A 188 -13.54 17.92 -27.65
C ALA A 188 -13.21 17.00 -26.46
N GLY A 189 -14.03 15.98 -26.21
CA GLY A 189 -13.84 15.02 -25.12
C GLY A 189 -14.78 15.25 -23.93
N ARG A 190 -14.84 14.22 -23.06
CA ARG A 190 -15.64 14.24 -21.82
C ARG A 190 -14.86 14.88 -20.68
N ARG A 191 -15.55 15.68 -19.88
CA ARG A 191 -15.06 16.38 -18.71
C ARG A 191 -15.88 15.95 -17.50
N PHE A 192 -15.26 16.03 -16.32
CA PHE A 192 -15.85 15.65 -15.05
C PHE A 192 -15.62 16.75 -14.03
N VAL A 193 -16.59 16.91 -13.14
CA VAL A 193 -16.47 17.72 -11.93
C VAL A 193 -17.14 17.00 -10.77
N VAL A 194 -16.66 17.25 -9.57
CA VAL A 194 -17.38 16.90 -8.34
C VAL A 194 -18.55 17.86 -8.21
N ALA A 195 -19.76 17.31 -8.19
CA ALA A 195 -21.01 18.08 -8.25
C ALA A 195 -21.53 18.50 -6.86
N GLY A 196 -20.91 18.02 -5.78
CA GLY A 196 -21.39 18.26 -4.42
C GLY A 196 -20.42 17.80 -3.34
N ARG A 197 -20.83 17.92 -2.07
CA ARG A 197 -19.99 17.48 -0.95
C ARG A 197 -19.94 15.95 -0.88
N PRO A 198 -18.75 15.35 -0.85
CA PRO A 198 -18.63 13.92 -0.64
C PRO A 198 -18.90 13.54 0.83
N ALA A 199 -19.21 12.27 1.09
CA ALA A 199 -19.46 11.78 2.44
C ALA A 199 -18.74 10.46 2.72
N ILE A 200 -18.11 10.36 3.89
CA ILE A 200 -17.48 9.13 4.38
C ILE A 200 -18.56 8.21 4.99
N LEU A 201 -18.56 6.95 4.58
CA LEU A 201 -19.50 5.92 4.96
C LEU A 201 -18.73 4.70 5.54
N PRO A 202 -19.37 3.86 6.38
CA PRO A 202 -18.79 2.58 6.77
C PRO A 202 -18.61 1.67 5.53
N ALA A 203 -17.59 0.81 5.56
CA ALA A 203 -17.44 -0.22 4.54
C ALA A 203 -18.54 -1.29 4.67
N PRO A 204 -18.92 -1.96 3.56
CA PRO A 204 -19.94 -3.01 3.60
C PRO A 204 -19.45 -4.18 4.44
N ALA A 205 -20.37 -4.82 5.17
CA ALA A 205 -20.07 -6.00 5.95
C ALA A 205 -19.60 -7.15 5.02
N PRO A 206 -18.68 -8.02 5.48
CA PRO A 206 -18.34 -9.23 4.75
C PRO A 206 -19.59 -10.06 4.42
N ALA A 207 -19.61 -10.65 3.23
CA ALA A 207 -20.68 -11.54 2.83
C ALA A 207 -20.72 -12.79 3.72
N GLN A 208 -21.92 -13.30 3.99
CA GLN A 208 -22.10 -14.61 4.62
C GLN A 208 -21.77 -15.69 3.60
N LEU A 209 -20.91 -16.64 3.97
CA LEU A 209 -20.55 -17.77 3.13
C LEU A 209 -21.38 -19.00 3.57
N PRO A 210 -22.30 -19.51 2.71
CA PRO A 210 -23.04 -20.73 3.02
C PRO A 210 -22.11 -21.93 3.15
N GLN A 211 -22.31 -22.73 4.20
CA GLN A 211 -21.62 -24.01 4.39
C GLN A 211 -22.13 -25.03 3.37
N VAL A 212 -21.22 -25.84 2.83
CA VAL A 212 -21.52 -26.93 1.89
C VAL A 212 -21.02 -28.21 2.52
N ALA A 213 -21.80 -29.29 2.44
CA ALA A 213 -21.43 -30.57 3.02
C ALA A 213 -20.11 -31.10 2.42
N GLU A 214 -19.30 -31.75 3.25
CA GLU A 214 -18.08 -32.41 2.81
C GLU A 214 -18.40 -33.58 1.88
N PRO A 215 -17.65 -33.74 0.78
CA PRO A 215 -17.75 -34.92 -0.08
C PRO A 215 -17.15 -36.13 0.63
N GLU A 216 -17.58 -37.31 0.19
CA GLU A 216 -16.96 -38.57 0.61
C GLU A 216 -15.50 -38.65 0.13
N THR A 217 -14.60 -39.10 1.00
CA THR A 217 -13.15 -39.16 0.76
C THR A 217 -12.64 -40.58 0.53
N ASP A 218 -11.55 -40.68 -0.24
CA ASP A 218 -10.81 -41.91 -0.55
C ASP A 218 -9.42 -41.84 0.10
N ASP A 219 -9.34 -42.28 1.36
CA ASP A 219 -8.12 -42.20 2.17
C ASP A 219 -6.99 -43.08 1.64
N ALA A 220 -7.32 -44.17 0.95
CA ALA A 220 -6.33 -45.07 0.35
C ALA A 220 -5.59 -44.36 -0.78
N THR A 221 -6.32 -43.67 -1.65
CA THR A 221 -5.72 -42.87 -2.72
C THR A 221 -4.98 -41.65 -2.15
N ALA A 222 -5.48 -41.03 -1.08
CA ALA A 222 -4.78 -39.95 -0.40
C ALA A 222 -3.40 -40.39 0.14
N ALA A 223 -3.32 -41.57 0.77
CA ALA A 223 -2.07 -42.14 1.25
C ALA A 223 -1.09 -42.46 0.11
N GLU A 224 -1.59 -42.91 -1.05
CA GLU A 224 -0.79 -43.15 -2.26
C GLU A 224 -0.19 -41.85 -2.84
N LEU A 225 -0.99 -40.78 -2.87
CA LEU A 225 -0.62 -39.48 -3.44
C LEU A 225 0.31 -38.68 -2.55
N LYS A 226 0.20 -38.79 -1.22
CA LYS A 226 0.94 -37.96 -0.27
C LYS A 226 2.46 -37.87 -0.54
N PRO A 227 3.23 -38.98 -0.62
CA PRO A 227 4.68 -38.89 -0.89
C PRO A 227 5.00 -38.33 -2.29
N GLN A 228 4.12 -38.56 -3.27
CA GLN A 228 4.28 -38.01 -4.62
C GLN A 228 4.10 -36.49 -4.61
N LEU A 229 3.10 -36.00 -3.86
CA LEU A 229 2.83 -34.59 -3.69
C LEU A 229 3.90 -33.87 -2.88
N GLU A 230 4.51 -34.51 -1.87
CA GLU A 230 5.66 -33.95 -1.16
C GLU A 230 6.84 -33.69 -2.10
N GLY A 231 7.16 -34.66 -2.97
CA GLY A 231 8.18 -34.48 -4.01
C GLY A 231 7.81 -33.41 -5.03
N PHE A 232 6.57 -33.43 -5.52
CA PHE A 232 6.04 -32.41 -6.43
C PHE A 232 6.17 -31.00 -5.84
N PHE A 233 5.72 -30.77 -4.61
CA PHE A 233 5.73 -29.44 -4.00
C PHE A 233 7.13 -28.96 -3.65
N LYS A 234 8.07 -29.87 -3.39
CA LYS A 234 9.49 -29.54 -3.28
C LYS A 234 10.04 -28.99 -4.59
N ASP A 235 9.85 -29.71 -5.70
CA ASP A 235 10.35 -29.29 -7.01
C ASP A 235 9.59 -28.05 -7.53
N TYR A 236 8.31 -27.92 -7.19
CA TYR A 236 7.47 -26.76 -7.48
C TYR A 236 7.96 -25.51 -6.76
N ALA A 237 8.45 -25.64 -5.51
CA ALA A 237 9.04 -24.56 -4.75
C ALA A 237 10.41 -24.15 -5.31
N ASP A 238 11.30 -25.13 -5.45
CA ASP A 238 12.71 -24.93 -5.86
C ASP A 238 12.80 -24.45 -7.33
N GLY A 239 11.80 -24.76 -8.15
CA GLY A 239 11.77 -24.42 -9.57
C GLY A 239 12.57 -25.38 -10.46
N ASP A 240 12.85 -26.60 -9.98
CA ASP A 240 13.48 -27.66 -10.78
C ASP A 240 12.48 -28.18 -11.82
N THR A 241 12.52 -27.58 -13.02
CA THR A 241 11.65 -27.99 -14.12
C THR A 241 11.83 -29.46 -14.54
N ALA A 242 13.03 -30.03 -14.41
CA ALA A 242 13.29 -31.42 -14.78
C ALA A 242 12.79 -32.40 -13.70
N GLY A 243 12.90 -32.01 -12.43
CA GLY A 243 12.30 -32.71 -11.29
C GLY A 243 10.77 -32.67 -11.35
N LEU A 244 10.20 -31.48 -11.54
CA LEU A 244 8.76 -31.26 -11.59
C LEU A 244 8.08 -32.09 -12.69
N GLN A 245 8.72 -32.23 -13.86
CA GLN A 245 8.20 -33.05 -14.97
C GLN A 245 8.02 -34.54 -14.63
N ARG A 246 8.60 -35.04 -13.54
CA ARG A 246 8.39 -36.43 -13.08
C ARG A 246 7.03 -36.65 -12.43
N TYR A 247 6.41 -35.58 -11.97
CA TYR A 247 5.13 -35.58 -11.26
C TYR A 247 4.00 -34.99 -12.10
N VAL A 248 4.32 -34.38 -13.23
CA VAL A 248 3.35 -33.72 -14.12
C VAL A 248 2.88 -34.69 -15.20
N ALA A 249 1.58 -34.62 -15.53
CA ALA A 249 0.97 -35.47 -16.54
C ALA A 249 1.64 -35.30 -17.90
N ALA A 250 1.75 -36.39 -18.67
CA ALA A 250 2.40 -36.37 -19.98
C ALA A 250 1.87 -35.26 -20.90
N GLY A 251 2.79 -34.46 -21.49
CA GLY A 251 2.45 -33.35 -22.37
C GLY A 251 1.97 -32.09 -21.67
N LYS A 252 2.02 -32.02 -20.33
CA LYS A 252 1.71 -30.83 -19.54
C LYS A 252 2.99 -30.16 -19.02
N SER A 253 2.86 -28.89 -18.66
CA SER A 253 3.89 -28.12 -17.97
C SER A 253 3.20 -27.16 -17.01
N LEU A 254 3.74 -27.03 -15.80
CA LEU A 254 3.22 -26.12 -14.79
C LEU A 254 4.26 -25.03 -14.49
N PRO A 255 3.83 -23.79 -14.22
CA PRO A 255 4.72 -22.79 -13.64
C PRO A 255 5.21 -23.27 -12.27
N SER A 256 6.31 -22.72 -11.78
CA SER A 256 6.86 -23.01 -10.45
C SER A 256 7.07 -21.71 -9.67
N PHE A 257 7.39 -21.81 -8.39
CA PHE A 257 7.75 -20.65 -7.58
C PHE A 257 9.17 -20.14 -7.82
N ALA A 258 10.00 -20.89 -8.55
CA ALA A 258 11.37 -20.48 -8.89
C ALA A 258 12.19 -20.00 -7.68
N GLY A 259 12.03 -20.67 -6.53
CA GLY A 259 12.74 -20.37 -5.29
C GLY A 259 12.13 -19.22 -4.45
N ALA A 260 10.98 -18.65 -4.83
CA ALA A 260 10.32 -17.61 -4.04
C ALA A 260 9.79 -18.11 -2.69
N PHE A 261 9.57 -19.42 -2.57
CA PHE A 261 9.18 -20.11 -1.34
C PHE A 261 10.02 -21.38 -1.19
N THR A 262 10.10 -21.89 0.03
CA THR A 262 10.67 -23.22 0.29
C THR A 262 9.56 -24.14 0.81
N PHE A 263 9.50 -25.36 0.27
CA PHE A 263 8.60 -26.38 0.79
C PHE A 263 8.98 -26.72 2.24
N SER A 264 8.02 -26.58 3.16
CA SER A 264 8.20 -26.99 4.55
C SER A 264 7.47 -28.31 4.83
N GLN A 265 6.18 -28.39 4.51
CA GLN A 265 5.37 -29.56 4.84
C GLN A 265 4.15 -29.70 3.94
N LEU A 266 3.78 -30.94 3.60
CA LEU A 266 2.43 -31.28 3.14
C LEU A 266 1.61 -31.72 4.35
N LYS A 267 0.73 -30.83 4.82
CA LYS A 267 -0.04 -31.02 6.06
C LYS A 267 -1.18 -32.02 5.85
N GLU A 268 -1.91 -31.88 4.74
CA GLU A 268 -3.11 -32.65 4.46
C GLU A 268 -3.31 -32.86 2.96
N VAL A 269 -3.94 -33.98 2.59
CA VAL A 269 -4.38 -34.30 1.23
C VAL A 269 -5.79 -34.88 1.32
N VAL A 270 -6.76 -34.21 0.71
CA VAL A 270 -8.15 -34.66 0.62
C VAL A 270 -8.42 -35.10 -0.80
N VAL A 271 -8.76 -36.39 -0.96
CA VAL A 271 -9.09 -36.98 -2.26
C VAL A 271 -10.55 -37.39 -2.23
N PRO A 272 -11.43 -36.71 -2.98
CA PRO A 272 -12.80 -37.18 -3.15
C PRO A 272 -12.84 -38.54 -3.85
N VAL A 273 -13.87 -39.34 -3.54
CA VAL A 273 -14.16 -40.57 -4.31
C VAL A 273 -14.37 -40.22 -5.79
N GLY A 274 -13.78 -41.01 -6.70
CA GLY A 274 -13.81 -40.69 -8.12
C GLY A 274 -13.08 -41.68 -9.02
N GLY A 275 -13.07 -41.35 -10.32
CA GLY A 275 -12.45 -42.16 -11.37
C GLY A 275 -10.94 -41.95 -11.51
N ALA A 276 -10.41 -42.20 -12.71
CA ALA A 276 -9.00 -42.04 -13.05
C ALA A 276 -8.52 -40.58 -13.17
N THR A 277 -9.44 -39.62 -13.18
CA THR A 277 -9.15 -38.18 -13.07
C THR A 277 -9.90 -37.65 -11.87
N ARG A 278 -9.21 -36.94 -10.98
CA ARG A 278 -9.77 -36.45 -9.73
C ARG A 278 -9.32 -35.02 -9.45
N GLU A 279 -10.21 -34.24 -8.87
CA GLU A 279 -9.84 -32.98 -8.25
C GLU A 279 -9.60 -33.21 -6.77
N ILE A 280 -8.39 -32.93 -6.30
CA ILE A 280 -7.98 -33.14 -4.91
C ILE A 280 -7.64 -31.80 -4.26
N GLN A 281 -7.63 -31.77 -2.94
CA GLN A 281 -7.11 -30.64 -2.17
C GLN A 281 -5.83 -31.03 -1.43
N ALA A 282 -4.89 -30.10 -1.35
CA ALA A 282 -3.66 -30.25 -0.59
C ALA A 282 -3.42 -29.01 0.27
N VAL A 283 -3.21 -29.21 1.56
CA VAL A 283 -2.80 -28.14 2.48
C VAL A 283 -1.29 -28.17 2.61
N VAL A 284 -0.63 -27.14 2.12
CA VAL A 284 0.83 -27.04 2.05
C VAL A 284 1.31 -25.90 2.93
N VAL A 285 2.36 -26.15 3.69
CA VAL A 285 3.05 -25.16 4.49
C VAL A 285 4.35 -24.79 3.76
N TRP A 286 4.49 -23.51 3.46
CA TRP A 286 5.67 -22.90 2.87
C TRP A 286 6.48 -22.21 3.95
N ALA A 287 7.81 -22.31 3.90
CA ALA A 287 8.68 -21.38 4.62
C ALA A 287 8.77 -20.08 3.81
N VAL A 288 8.50 -18.96 4.48
CA VAL A 288 8.59 -17.62 3.89
C VAL A 288 10.04 -17.17 4.03
N PRO A 289 10.70 -16.75 2.93
CA PRO A 289 12.04 -16.21 3.03
C PRO A 289 12.04 -15.02 4.00
N ASN A 290 13.02 -14.98 4.90
CA ASN A 290 13.38 -13.73 5.54
C ASN A 290 13.84 -12.81 4.41
N GLY A 291 13.24 -11.63 4.27
CA GLY A 291 13.72 -10.63 3.30
C GLY A 291 15.19 -10.26 3.60
N ASP A 292 15.75 -9.30 2.86
CA ASP A 292 17.10 -8.79 3.17
C ASP A 292 17.14 -8.23 4.61
N VAL A 293 17.53 -9.08 5.56
CA VAL A 293 17.66 -8.70 6.97
C VAL A 293 18.87 -7.77 7.05
N PRO A 294 18.74 -6.56 7.62
CA PRO A 294 19.88 -5.69 7.85
C PRO A 294 20.99 -6.44 8.60
N ALA A 295 22.26 -6.15 8.30
CA ALA A 295 23.44 -6.87 8.81
C ALA A 295 23.59 -6.93 10.35
N THR A 296 22.66 -6.35 11.10
CA THR A 296 22.52 -6.49 12.55
C THR A 296 21.07 -6.88 12.88
N PRO A 297 20.70 -8.17 12.78
CA PRO A 297 19.41 -8.62 13.27
C PRO A 297 19.32 -8.37 14.77
N SER A 298 18.40 -7.51 15.20
CA SER A 298 17.91 -7.60 16.58
C SER A 298 17.15 -8.92 16.68
N ALA A 299 17.61 -9.83 17.54
CA ALA A 299 16.97 -11.13 17.77
C ALA A 299 15.53 -11.05 18.30
N THR A 300 15.00 -9.84 18.51
CA THR A 300 13.64 -9.53 18.92
C THR A 300 12.75 -9.01 17.80
N ASP A 301 13.24 -8.86 16.57
CA ASP A 301 12.41 -8.50 15.40
C ASP A 301 11.73 -9.77 14.83
N PRO A 302 10.40 -9.90 14.90
CA PRO A 302 9.69 -11.03 14.31
C PRO A 302 9.91 -11.18 12.81
N ALA A 303 10.29 -10.13 12.08
CA ALA A 303 10.62 -10.19 10.66
C ALA A 303 12.00 -10.80 10.37
N ALA A 304 12.87 -10.89 11.38
CA ALA A 304 14.15 -11.60 11.30
C ALA A 304 14.02 -13.09 11.66
N VAL A 305 12.86 -13.52 12.18
CA VAL A 305 12.54 -14.91 12.50
C VAL A 305 11.79 -15.52 11.32
N GLY A 306 12.32 -16.61 10.75
CA GLY A 306 11.68 -17.34 9.65
C GLY A 306 10.21 -17.66 9.92
N GLY A 307 9.33 -17.27 8.99
CA GLY A 307 7.89 -17.51 9.07
C GLY A 307 7.44 -18.71 8.25
N THR A 308 6.25 -19.22 8.54
CA THR A 308 5.56 -20.20 7.69
C THR A 308 4.23 -19.66 7.19
N LEU A 309 3.81 -20.11 6.01
CA LEU A 309 2.55 -19.76 5.38
C LEU A 309 1.82 -21.03 4.95
N GLU A 310 0.63 -21.25 5.51
CA GLU A 310 -0.26 -22.34 5.12
C GLU A 310 -1.13 -21.91 3.92
N GLN A 311 -1.16 -22.74 2.88
CA GLN A 311 -1.97 -22.50 1.68
C GLN A 311 -2.68 -23.79 1.25
N VAL A 312 -3.92 -23.65 0.82
CA VAL A 312 -4.69 -24.75 0.24
C VAL A 312 -4.59 -24.66 -1.28
N TYR A 313 -4.29 -25.79 -1.91
CA TYR A 313 -4.29 -25.95 -3.36
C TYR A 313 -5.38 -26.91 -3.80
N ARG A 314 -5.98 -26.64 -4.95
CA ARG A 314 -6.77 -27.60 -5.71
C ARG A 314 -5.91 -28.12 -6.85
N LEU A 315 -5.74 -29.44 -6.95
CA LEU A 315 -4.99 -30.08 -8.01
C LEU A 315 -5.91 -30.98 -8.83
N THR A 316 -5.70 -31.00 -10.15
CA THR A 316 -6.26 -32.07 -10.99
C THR A 316 -5.19 -33.15 -11.09
N VAL A 317 -5.52 -34.38 -10.68
CA VAL A 317 -4.63 -35.54 -10.82
C VAL A 317 -5.22 -36.56 -11.77
N GLU A 318 -4.37 -37.18 -12.57
CA GLU A 318 -4.73 -38.19 -13.55
C GLU A 318 -3.91 -39.45 -13.31
N LYS A 319 -4.57 -40.61 -13.33
CA LYS A 319 -3.94 -41.90 -13.23
C LYS A 319 -3.42 -42.33 -14.61
N GLN A 320 -2.10 -42.44 -14.75
CA GLN A 320 -1.43 -42.92 -15.96
C GLN A 320 -0.69 -44.22 -15.61
N GLY A 321 -1.27 -45.35 -16.01
CA GLY A 321 -0.83 -46.66 -15.53
C GLY A 321 -1.12 -46.83 -14.04
N ASP A 322 -0.09 -47.16 -13.26
CA ASP A 322 -0.18 -47.37 -11.81
C ASP A 322 0.25 -46.15 -10.99
N LYS A 323 0.40 -44.98 -11.61
CA LYS A 323 0.85 -43.75 -10.95
C LYS A 323 -0.10 -42.59 -11.21
N TRP A 324 -0.13 -41.66 -10.27
CA TRP A 324 -0.89 -40.43 -10.39
C TRP A 324 0.04 -39.29 -10.80
N PHE A 325 -0.46 -38.41 -11.64
CA PHE A 325 0.28 -37.26 -12.14
C PHE A 325 -0.57 -36.00 -12.03
N VAL A 326 0.07 -34.89 -11.69
CA VAL A 326 -0.56 -33.58 -11.59
C VAL A 326 -0.73 -33.01 -13.00
N ALA A 327 -1.98 -32.76 -13.39
CA ALA A 327 -2.34 -32.16 -14.67
C ALA A 327 -2.54 -30.65 -14.57
N ASP A 328 -3.01 -30.15 -13.42
CA ASP A 328 -3.28 -28.73 -13.15
C ASP A 328 -3.15 -28.41 -11.66
N ILE A 329 -2.82 -27.15 -11.33
CA ILE A 329 -2.74 -26.64 -9.96
C ILE A 329 -3.28 -25.21 -9.88
N ARG A 330 -4.09 -24.94 -8.86
CA ARG A 330 -4.66 -23.61 -8.58
C ARG A 330 -4.90 -23.40 -7.10
N GLY A 331 -5.18 -22.15 -6.72
CA GLY A 331 -5.60 -21.83 -5.35
C GLY A 331 -6.83 -22.64 -4.92
N GLY A 332 -6.86 -23.01 -3.64
CA GLY A 332 -7.94 -23.77 -3.04
C GLY A 332 -9.32 -23.16 -3.30
N GLY A 333 -10.33 -24.04 -3.36
CA GLY A 333 -11.73 -23.62 -3.46
C GLY A 333 -12.29 -23.23 -2.10
N ARG A 334 -13.63 -23.27 -1.98
CA ARG A 334 -14.25 -23.26 -0.64
C ARG A 334 -13.63 -24.39 0.18
N VAL A 335 -13.20 -24.08 1.39
CA VAL A 335 -12.83 -25.09 2.37
C VAL A 335 -14.08 -25.93 2.58
N LEU A 336 -13.99 -27.21 2.23
CA LEU A 336 -14.96 -28.21 2.63
C LEU A 336 -14.64 -28.43 4.12
N GLY A 337 -15.62 -28.23 4.99
CA GLY A 337 -15.42 -28.31 6.43
C GLY A 337 -16.63 -28.88 7.12
#